data_AF-A0A3S9V9L5-F1
#
_entry.id   AF-A0A3S9V9L5-F1
#
_cell.length_a   1.000
_cell.length_b   1.000
_cell.length_c   1.000
_cell.angle_alpha   90.00
_cell.angle_beta   90.00
_cell.angle_gamma   90.00
#
_symmetry.space_group_name_H-M   'P 1'
#
loop_
_entity.id
_entity.type
_entity.pdbx_description
1 polymer ?
#
loop_
_entity_poly.entity_id
_entity_poly.type
_entity_poly.pdbx_seq_one_letter_code
_entity_poly.pdbx_strand_id
1 'polypeptide(L)'
;MTARADYVGPITKSAEAMFARAERKTIARKLTAPPPSALREIITSFGLSPTIIRRWEEAGLVAFERQGGRVVVNDTTREHLATVIELRAAGFSVKEIAWISETLPPTIKQMRDALAARQAQTVSKPSTQLGSAFRETIKAFGLSLTVVKHWENAGVVAFARQGGRVVVDDAMRESLAMVIELRRAGFSVKEITWISDTLPPTVSQMRQALQARLAQSEAARARSIAGAIVAGCSRG
;
A
#
# COMPACT_ATOMS: atom_id res chain seq x y z
N MET A 1 -2.49 -15.44 36.30
CA MET A 1 -2.34 -16.68 37.09
C MET A 1 -0.88 -16.75 37.49
N THR A 2 -0.58 -16.70 38.78
CA THR A 2 0.81 -16.79 39.29
C THR A 2 1.32 -18.19 39.01
N ALA A 3 2.43 -18.32 38.27
CA ALA A 3 3.04 -19.63 38.07
C ALA A 3 3.53 -20.16 39.42
N ARG A 4 3.62 -21.48 39.57
CA ARG A 4 4.15 -22.10 40.80
C ARG A 4 5.56 -21.57 41.14
N ALA A 5 6.34 -21.21 40.12
CA ALA A 5 7.67 -20.61 40.24
C ALA A 5 7.66 -19.16 40.78
N ASP A 6 6.53 -18.46 40.65
CA ASP A 6 6.39 -17.05 41.04
C ASP A 6 5.65 -16.90 42.40
N TYR A 7 5.38 -18.00 43.10
CA TYR A 7 4.65 -18.00 44.36
C TYR A 7 5.59 -17.71 45.54
N VAL A 8 5.47 -16.51 46.12
CA VAL A 8 6.23 -16.09 47.30
C VAL A 8 5.38 -16.31 48.55
N GLY A 9 5.43 -17.51 49.11
CA GLY A 9 4.73 -17.90 50.34
C GLY A 9 4.92 -19.38 50.69
N PRO A 10 4.66 -19.81 51.94
CA PRO A 10 4.77 -21.21 52.33
C PRO A 10 3.77 -22.06 51.53
N ILE A 11 4.26 -23.16 50.94
CA ILE A 11 3.44 -24.09 50.16
C ILE A 11 2.56 -24.88 51.14
N THR A 12 1.34 -24.38 51.33
CA THR A 12 0.31 -25.03 52.12
C THR A 12 -0.43 -26.08 51.28
N LYS A 13 -1.08 -27.06 51.91
CA LYS A 13 -1.93 -28.05 51.23
C LYS A 13 -2.99 -27.41 50.33
N SER A 14 -3.49 -26.23 50.71
CA SER A 14 -4.39 -25.41 49.88
C SER A 14 -3.73 -24.84 48.62
N ALA A 15 -2.48 -24.39 48.72
CA ALA A 15 -1.72 -23.89 47.56
C ALA A 15 -1.42 -25.02 46.57
N GLU A 16 -1.03 -26.20 47.05
CA GLU A 16 -0.84 -27.40 46.21
C GLU A 16 -2.13 -27.80 45.47
N ALA A 17 -3.27 -27.81 46.16
CA ALA A 17 -4.56 -28.10 45.54
C ALA A 17 -4.95 -27.06 44.47
N MET A 18 -4.60 -25.79 44.66
CA MET A 18 -4.82 -24.72 43.68
C MET A 18 -3.98 -24.94 42.42
N PHE A 19 -2.68 -25.24 42.57
CA PHE A 19 -1.79 -25.51 41.44
C PHE A 19 -2.18 -26.79 40.69
N ALA A 20 -2.51 -27.87 41.39
CA ALA A 20 -2.98 -29.11 40.77
C ALA A 20 -4.29 -28.89 39.97
N ARG A 21 -5.21 -28.04 40.45
CA ARG A 21 -6.40 -27.65 39.69
C ARG A 21 -6.07 -26.81 38.46
N ALA A 22 -5.10 -25.90 38.56
CA ALA A 22 -4.63 -25.09 37.45
C ALA A 22 -3.94 -25.94 36.37
N GLU A 23 -3.09 -26.89 36.77
CA GLU A 23 -2.42 -27.84 35.88
C GLU A 23 -3.41 -28.79 35.19
N ARG A 24 -4.40 -29.31 35.92
CA ARG A 24 -5.47 -30.11 35.30
C ARG A 24 -6.25 -29.31 34.26
N LYS A 25 -6.52 -28.02 34.51
CA LYS A 25 -7.19 -27.13 33.55
C LYS A 25 -6.32 -26.84 32.32
N THR A 26 -5.00 -26.63 32.48
CA THR A 26 -4.11 -26.40 31.34
C THR A 26 -3.90 -27.65 30.51
N ILE A 27 -3.73 -28.82 31.15
CA ILE A 27 -3.62 -30.12 30.46
C ILE A 27 -4.92 -30.44 29.71
N ALA A 28 -6.08 -30.28 30.35
CA ALA A 28 -7.37 -30.46 29.68
C ALA A 28 -7.49 -29.54 28.46
N ARG A 29 -7.15 -28.25 28.60
CA ARG A 29 -7.20 -27.28 27.50
C ARG A 29 -6.19 -27.55 26.37
N LYS A 30 -5.08 -28.24 26.67
CA LYS A 30 -4.04 -28.62 25.68
C LYS A 30 -4.40 -29.92 24.95
N LEU A 31 -5.14 -30.82 25.59
CA LEU A 31 -5.63 -32.08 25.02
C LEU A 31 -6.96 -31.91 24.27
N THR A 32 -7.74 -30.87 24.57
CA THR A 32 -8.99 -30.54 23.87
C THR A 32 -8.85 -29.25 23.06
N ALA A 33 -7.74 -29.07 22.33
CA ALA A 33 -7.72 -28.06 21.28
C ALA A 33 -8.73 -28.53 20.21
N PRO A 34 -9.83 -27.80 19.96
CA PRO A 34 -10.75 -28.17 18.89
C PRO A 34 -9.95 -28.19 17.58
N PRO A 35 -10.22 -29.17 16.69
CA PRO A 35 -9.55 -29.21 15.39
C PRO A 35 -9.68 -27.84 14.73
N PRO A 36 -8.63 -27.34 14.05
CA PRO A 36 -8.70 -26.08 13.33
C PRO A 36 -9.95 -26.13 12.44
N SER A 37 -10.79 -25.10 12.50
CA SER A 37 -11.98 -25.04 11.66
C SER A 37 -11.55 -25.19 10.20
N ALA A 38 -12.28 -25.95 9.38
CA ALA A 38 -11.94 -26.17 7.97
C ALA A 38 -11.69 -24.85 7.21
N LEU A 39 -12.42 -23.80 7.59
CA LEU A 39 -12.21 -22.43 7.11
C LEU A 39 -10.84 -21.85 7.50
N ARG A 40 -10.34 -22.14 8.70
CA ARG A 40 -9.01 -21.71 9.15
C ARG A 40 -7.88 -22.42 8.38
N GLU A 41 -8.03 -23.72 8.09
CA GLU A 41 -7.07 -24.43 7.24
C GLU A 41 -6.99 -23.83 5.83
N ILE A 42 -8.14 -23.47 5.26
CA ILE A 42 -8.22 -22.86 3.93
C ILE A 42 -7.69 -21.42 3.92
N ILE A 43 -8.00 -20.63 4.95
CA ILE A 43 -7.40 -19.31 5.16
C ILE A 43 -5.88 -19.42 5.18
N THR A 44 -5.35 -20.40 5.91
CA THR A 44 -3.91 -20.64 6.00
C THR A 44 -3.33 -21.14 4.67
N SER A 45 -3.98 -22.05 3.96
CA SER A 45 -3.47 -22.60 2.70
C SER A 45 -3.37 -21.55 1.59
N PHE A 46 -4.28 -20.57 1.58
CA PHE A 46 -4.27 -19.48 0.62
C PHE A 46 -3.58 -18.20 1.13
N GLY A 47 -3.06 -18.20 2.37
CA GLY A 47 -2.44 -17.03 2.98
C GLY A 47 -3.38 -15.83 3.14
N LEU A 48 -4.69 -16.08 3.20
CA LEU A 48 -5.70 -15.03 3.34
C LEU A 48 -5.91 -14.67 4.81
N SER A 49 -6.51 -13.51 5.07
CA SER A 49 -6.99 -13.17 6.42
C SER A 49 -8.47 -13.51 6.58
N PRO A 50 -8.94 -13.88 7.78
CA PRO A 50 -10.36 -14.13 8.03
C PRO A 50 -11.26 -12.95 7.65
N THR A 51 -10.77 -11.72 7.82
CA THR A 51 -11.48 -10.48 7.46
C THR A 51 -11.71 -10.37 5.96
N ILE A 52 -10.77 -10.81 5.12
CA ILE A 52 -10.92 -10.80 3.65
C ILE A 52 -12.00 -11.78 3.23
N ILE A 53 -11.99 -13.00 3.79
CA ILE A 53 -13.01 -14.01 3.48
C ILE A 53 -14.40 -13.52 3.87
N ARG A 54 -14.55 -12.95 5.08
CA ARG A 54 -15.82 -12.37 5.51
C ARG A 54 -16.30 -11.26 4.58
N ARG A 55 -15.40 -10.38 4.14
CA ARG A 55 -15.73 -9.31 3.19
C ARG A 55 -16.17 -9.86 1.83
N TRP A 56 -15.60 -10.98 1.38
CA TRP A 56 -16.00 -11.63 0.13
C TRP A 56 -17.36 -12.33 0.27
N GLU A 57 -17.64 -12.93 1.42
CA GLU A 57 -18.97 -13.46 1.75
C GLU A 57 -20.02 -12.34 1.77
N GLU A 58 -19.75 -11.23 2.46
CA GLU A 58 -20.64 -10.06 2.55
C GLU A 58 -20.87 -9.39 1.18
N ALA A 59 -19.87 -9.41 0.30
CA ALA A 59 -19.99 -8.90 -1.06
C ALA A 59 -20.65 -9.89 -2.03
N GLY A 60 -21.04 -11.08 -1.56
CA GLY A 60 -21.70 -12.11 -2.36
C GLY A 60 -20.77 -12.80 -3.37
N LEU A 61 -19.45 -12.69 -3.21
CA LEU A 61 -18.50 -13.39 -4.08
C LEU A 61 -18.43 -14.87 -3.77
N VAL A 62 -18.67 -15.24 -2.50
CA VAL A 62 -18.63 -16.64 -2.04
C VAL A 62 -19.78 -16.85 -1.08
N ALA A 63 -20.53 -17.92 -1.26
CA ALA A 63 -21.53 -18.36 -0.28
C ALA A 63 -20.96 -19.55 0.49
N PHE A 64 -20.93 -19.42 1.82
CA PHE A 64 -20.53 -20.51 2.71
C PHE A 64 -21.75 -21.22 3.26
N GLU A 65 -21.78 -22.54 3.11
CA GLU A 65 -22.79 -23.37 3.76
C GLU A 65 -22.50 -23.45 5.26
N ARG A 66 -23.55 -23.34 6.09
CA ARG A 66 -23.43 -23.40 7.54
C ARG A 66 -24.21 -24.59 8.08
N GLN A 67 -23.51 -25.55 8.68
CA GLN A 67 -24.11 -26.69 9.35
C GLN A 67 -23.87 -26.56 10.86
N GLY A 68 -24.95 -26.45 11.65
CA GLY A 68 -24.85 -26.26 13.10
C GLY A 68 -24.09 -24.98 13.51
N GLY A 69 -24.19 -23.91 12.71
CA GLY A 69 -23.50 -22.63 12.96
C GLY A 69 -22.01 -22.63 12.61
N ARG A 70 -21.47 -23.74 12.07
CA ARG A 70 -20.09 -23.82 11.57
C ARG A 70 -20.08 -23.77 10.06
N VAL A 71 -19.10 -23.06 9.50
CA VAL A 71 -18.89 -23.03 8.05
C VAL A 71 -18.37 -24.40 7.61
N VAL A 72 -19.11 -25.03 6.70
CA VAL A 72 -18.70 -26.23 5.99
C VAL A 72 -18.07 -25.77 4.67
N VAL A 73 -16.88 -26.29 4.37
CA VAL A 73 -16.19 -25.97 3.13
C VAL A 73 -16.05 -27.22 2.30
N ASN A 74 -16.89 -27.31 1.27
CA ASN A 74 -16.86 -28.39 0.29
C ASN A 74 -15.82 -28.09 -0.79
N ASP A 75 -15.47 -29.10 -1.60
CA ASP A 75 -14.50 -28.95 -2.69
C ASP A 75 -14.93 -27.90 -3.71
N THR A 76 -16.24 -27.80 -3.98
CA THR A 76 -16.80 -26.75 -4.86
C THR A 76 -16.55 -25.35 -4.31
N THR A 77 -16.71 -25.13 -3.00
CA THR A 77 -16.42 -23.84 -2.35
C THR A 77 -14.93 -23.53 -2.38
N ARG A 78 -14.07 -24.56 -2.26
CA ARG A 78 -12.62 -24.41 -2.39
C ARG A 78 -12.21 -24.02 -3.81
N GLU A 79 -12.78 -24.67 -4.82
CA GLU A 79 -12.53 -24.32 -6.24
C GLU A 79 -13.04 -22.92 -6.56
N HIS A 80 -14.19 -22.54 -5.99
CA HIS A 80 -14.74 -21.19 -6.12
C HIS A 80 -13.80 -20.14 -5.51
N LEU A 81 -13.31 -20.37 -4.29
CA LEU A 81 -12.33 -19.50 -3.63
C LEU A 81 -11.02 -19.39 -4.43
N ALA A 82 -10.50 -20.51 -4.93
CA ALA A 82 -9.32 -20.52 -5.79
C ALA A 82 -9.53 -19.65 -7.04
N THR A 83 -10.68 -19.79 -7.70
CA THR A 83 -11.02 -19.00 -8.89
C THR A 83 -11.15 -17.50 -8.58
N VAL A 84 -11.73 -17.13 -7.44
CA VAL A 84 -11.76 -15.73 -6.99
C VAL A 84 -10.35 -15.19 -6.76
N ILE A 85 -9.46 -15.98 -6.15
CA ILE A 85 -8.05 -15.60 -5.94
C ILE A 85 -7.34 -15.39 -7.28
N GLU A 86 -7.53 -16.29 -8.25
CA GLU A 86 -6.97 -16.15 -9.60
C GLU A 86 -7.45 -14.88 -10.30
N LEU A 87 -8.76 -14.57 -10.23
CA LEU A 87 -9.30 -13.32 -10.74
C LEU A 87 -8.69 -12.09 -10.05
N ARG A 88 -8.52 -12.15 -8.73
CA ARG A 88 -7.86 -11.07 -7.97
C ARG A 88 -6.39 -10.91 -8.39
N ALA A 89 -5.67 -12.00 -8.65
CA ALA A 89 -4.30 -11.98 -9.15
C ALA A 89 -4.22 -11.43 -10.59
N ALA A 90 -5.22 -11.71 -11.42
CA ALA A 90 -5.40 -11.12 -12.75
C ALA A 90 -5.84 -9.64 -12.72
N GLY A 91 -5.95 -9.04 -11.53
CA GLY A 91 -6.21 -7.61 -11.33
C GLY A 91 -7.69 -7.23 -11.36
N PHE A 92 -8.61 -8.18 -11.22
CA PHE A 92 -10.02 -7.86 -11.02
C PHE A 92 -10.27 -7.32 -9.61
N SER A 93 -11.08 -6.27 -9.50
CA SER A 93 -11.62 -5.76 -8.26
C SER A 93 -12.74 -6.67 -7.73
N VAL A 94 -12.99 -6.64 -6.42
CA VAL A 94 -14.09 -7.40 -5.80
C VAL A 94 -15.44 -7.08 -6.46
N LYS A 95 -15.64 -5.79 -6.82
CA LYS A 95 -16.85 -5.30 -7.49
C LYS A 95 -16.96 -5.80 -8.92
N GLU A 96 -15.86 -5.82 -9.67
CA GLU A 96 -15.83 -6.41 -11.02
C GLU A 96 -16.16 -7.89 -10.99
N ILE A 97 -15.64 -8.64 -10.00
CA ILE A 97 -15.94 -10.08 -9.84
C ILE A 97 -17.43 -10.31 -9.55
N ALA A 98 -17.99 -9.53 -8.61
CA ALA A 98 -19.42 -9.59 -8.31
C ALA A 98 -20.30 -9.29 -9.54
N TRP A 99 -19.83 -8.43 -10.45
CA TRP A 99 -20.53 -8.07 -11.68
C TRP A 99 -20.32 -9.04 -12.85
N ILE A 100 -19.52 -10.10 -12.71
CA ILE A 100 -19.36 -11.15 -13.74
C ILE A 100 -20.68 -11.90 -13.97
N SER A 101 -21.57 -11.94 -12.97
CA SER A 101 -22.86 -12.61 -13.03
C SER A 101 -23.96 -11.70 -12.52
N GLU A 102 -25.14 -11.80 -13.13
CA GLU A 102 -26.37 -11.17 -12.61
C GLU A 102 -26.88 -11.85 -11.33
N THR A 103 -26.41 -13.08 -11.06
CA THR A 103 -26.73 -13.85 -9.87
C THR A 103 -25.48 -14.00 -8.99
N LEU A 104 -25.64 -13.70 -7.70
CA LEU A 104 -24.60 -13.87 -6.69
C LEU A 104 -24.83 -15.19 -5.92
N PRO A 105 -23.78 -16.00 -5.68
CA PRO A 105 -22.41 -15.83 -6.16
C PRO A 105 -22.22 -16.20 -7.64
N PRO A 106 -21.27 -15.58 -8.37
CA PRO A 106 -20.99 -15.89 -9.76
C PRO A 106 -20.52 -17.34 -9.92
N THR A 107 -20.99 -18.04 -10.96
CA THR A 107 -20.58 -19.44 -11.16
C THR A 107 -19.10 -19.55 -11.52
N ILE A 108 -18.47 -20.67 -11.16
CA ILE A 108 -17.05 -20.94 -11.47
C ILE A 108 -16.80 -20.82 -12.99
N LYS A 109 -17.73 -21.29 -13.81
CA LYS A 109 -17.65 -21.19 -15.27
C LYS A 109 -17.59 -19.73 -15.73
N GLN A 110 -18.51 -18.87 -15.27
CA GLN A 110 -18.52 -17.44 -15.63
C GLN A 110 -17.22 -16.73 -15.19
N MET A 111 -16.71 -17.07 -14.00
CA MET A 111 -15.44 -16.53 -13.51
C MET A 111 -14.25 -16.96 -14.38
N ARG A 112 -14.20 -18.24 -14.79
CA ARG A 112 -13.16 -18.75 -15.71
C ARG A 112 -13.25 -18.13 -17.10
N ASP A 113 -14.46 -17.98 -17.63
CA ASP A 113 -14.69 -17.34 -18.94
C ASP A 113 -14.23 -15.86 -18.91
N ALA A 114 -14.54 -15.13 -17.83
CA ALA A 114 -14.05 -13.77 -17.63
C ALA A 114 -12.53 -13.69 -17.51
N LEU A 115 -11.92 -14.66 -16.82
CA LEU A 115 -10.47 -14.76 -16.69
C LEU A 115 -9.80 -15.03 -18.05
N ALA A 116 -10.34 -15.97 -18.83
CA ALA A 116 -9.87 -16.27 -20.18
C ALA A 116 -10.02 -15.05 -21.12
N ALA A 117 -11.14 -14.34 -21.06
CA ALA A 117 -11.35 -13.11 -21.83
C ALA A 117 -10.34 -12.02 -21.47
N ARG A 118 -10.02 -11.85 -20.18
CA ARG A 118 -9.00 -10.91 -19.70
C ARG A 118 -7.60 -11.32 -20.16
N GLN A 119 -7.28 -12.62 -20.09
CA GLN A 119 -5.99 -13.14 -20.55
C GLN A 119 -5.82 -12.93 -22.06
N ALA A 120 -6.85 -13.21 -22.85
CA ALA A 120 -6.87 -12.93 -24.29
C ALA A 120 -6.68 -11.42 -24.58
N GLN A 121 -7.31 -10.55 -23.79
CA GLN A 121 -7.09 -9.11 -23.87
C GLN A 121 -5.67 -8.69 -23.45
N THR A 122 -5.03 -9.36 -22.51
CA THR A 122 -3.64 -9.07 -22.12
C THR A 122 -2.62 -9.53 -23.16
N VAL A 123 -2.93 -10.56 -23.97
CA VAL A 123 -2.08 -10.99 -25.09
C VAL A 123 -2.21 -10.04 -26.29
N SER A 124 -3.39 -9.42 -26.47
CA SER A 124 -3.66 -8.47 -27.56
C SER A 124 -3.32 -7.00 -27.23
N LYS A 125 -3.01 -6.64 -25.98
CA LYS A 125 -2.91 -5.24 -25.54
C LYS A 125 -1.64 -4.99 -24.71
N PRO A 126 -0.64 -4.22 -25.20
CA PRO A 126 0.54 -3.88 -24.42
C PRO A 126 0.14 -2.88 -23.31
N SER A 127 -0.33 -3.38 -22.16
CA SER A 127 -0.85 -2.49 -21.11
C SER A 127 -0.46 -2.85 -19.67
N THR A 128 0.54 -3.71 -19.47
CA THR A 128 1.10 -3.96 -18.12
C THR A 128 2.32 -3.09 -17.82
N GLN A 129 2.97 -2.48 -18.82
CA GLN A 129 4.17 -1.67 -18.61
C GLN A 129 3.91 -0.26 -18.04
N LEU A 130 2.74 0.36 -18.23
CA LEU A 130 2.54 1.75 -17.79
C LEU A 130 2.52 1.92 -16.25
N GLY A 131 1.96 0.96 -15.53
CA GLY A 131 1.94 1.00 -14.06
C GLY A 131 3.31 0.70 -13.43
N SER A 132 4.09 -0.19 -14.05
CA SER A 132 5.48 -0.42 -13.65
C SER A 132 6.38 0.76 -14.03
N ALA A 133 6.20 1.32 -15.22
CA ALA A 133 6.98 2.46 -15.71
C ALA A 133 6.87 3.68 -14.79
N PHE A 134 5.68 3.99 -14.26
CA PHE A 134 5.50 5.10 -13.32
C PHE A 134 6.29 4.84 -12.02
N ARG A 135 6.17 3.63 -11.46
CA ARG A 135 6.91 3.26 -10.24
C ARG A 135 8.42 3.19 -10.46
N GLU A 136 8.86 2.69 -11.61
CA GLU A 136 10.27 2.64 -12.01
C GLU A 136 10.84 4.04 -12.18
N THR A 137 10.09 4.96 -12.81
CA THR A 137 10.48 6.36 -12.96
C THR A 137 10.62 7.04 -11.59
N ILE A 138 9.63 6.89 -10.72
CA ILE A 138 9.69 7.41 -9.34
C ILE A 138 10.90 6.86 -8.59
N LYS A 139 11.17 5.55 -8.72
CA LYS A 139 12.31 4.89 -8.09
C LYS A 139 13.64 5.37 -8.66
N ALA A 140 13.72 5.64 -9.97
CA ALA A 140 14.92 6.19 -10.63
C ALA A 140 15.28 7.58 -10.10
N PHE A 141 14.28 8.37 -9.72
CA PHE A 141 14.49 9.65 -9.04
C PHE A 141 14.75 9.53 -7.52
N GLY A 142 14.78 8.31 -6.97
CA GLY A 142 14.95 8.07 -5.54
C GLY A 142 13.77 8.55 -4.69
N LEU A 143 12.59 8.74 -5.30
CA LEU A 143 11.41 9.23 -4.60
C LEU A 143 10.53 8.07 -4.12
N SER A 144 9.71 8.33 -3.10
CA SER A 144 8.63 7.42 -2.72
C SER A 144 7.32 7.82 -3.36
N LEU A 145 6.44 6.85 -3.61
CA LEU A 145 5.11 7.11 -4.17
C LEU A 145 4.29 8.08 -3.30
N THR A 146 4.45 8.00 -1.98
CA THR A 146 3.78 8.88 -1.02
C THR A 146 4.19 10.34 -1.20
N VAL A 147 5.48 10.60 -1.41
CA VAL A 147 6.01 11.96 -1.67
C VAL A 147 5.46 12.51 -2.97
N VAL A 148 5.49 11.71 -4.03
CA VAL A 148 4.98 12.13 -5.35
C VAL A 148 3.47 12.40 -5.30
N LYS A 149 2.70 11.56 -4.61
CA LYS A 149 1.27 11.77 -4.39
C LYS A 149 1.00 13.02 -3.55
N HIS A 150 1.84 13.30 -2.55
CA HIS A 150 1.74 14.52 -1.78
C HIS A 150 1.99 15.75 -2.65
N TRP A 151 2.98 15.72 -3.54
CA TRP A 151 3.24 16.81 -4.50
C TRP A 151 2.11 16.99 -5.50
N GLU A 152 1.52 15.90 -6.00
CA GLU A 152 0.34 15.95 -6.86
C GLU A 152 -0.85 16.60 -6.13
N ASN A 153 -1.13 16.17 -4.90
CA ASN A 153 -2.20 16.73 -4.08
C ASN A 153 -1.96 18.20 -3.69
N ALA A 154 -0.70 18.61 -3.54
CA ALA A 154 -0.33 19.98 -3.24
C ALA A 154 -0.38 20.89 -4.49
N GLY A 155 -0.61 20.33 -5.69
CA GLY A 155 -0.60 21.10 -6.93
C GLY A 155 0.79 21.48 -7.42
N VAL A 156 1.84 20.83 -6.90
CA VAL A 156 3.23 21.05 -7.36
C VAL A 156 3.46 20.42 -8.74
N VAL A 157 2.82 19.29 -8.98
CA VAL A 157 2.86 18.54 -10.25
C VAL A 157 1.46 18.08 -10.59
N ALA A 158 1.14 17.97 -11.88
CA ALA A 158 -0.05 17.27 -12.34
C ALA A 158 0.37 16.22 -13.35
N PHE A 159 -0.18 15.02 -13.20
CA PHE A 159 0.12 13.92 -14.11
C PHE A 159 -1.02 13.72 -15.10
N ALA A 160 -0.68 13.61 -16.38
CA ALA A 160 -1.62 13.21 -17.40
C ALA A 160 -2.12 11.78 -17.09
N ARG A 161 -3.43 11.56 -17.26
CA ARG A 161 -4.04 10.25 -17.03
C ARG A 161 -4.73 9.75 -18.27
N GLN A 162 -4.45 8.49 -18.64
CA GLN A 162 -5.13 7.79 -19.72
C GLN A 162 -5.74 6.50 -19.17
N GLY A 163 -7.07 6.39 -19.24
CA GLY A 163 -7.80 5.26 -18.64
C GLY A 163 -7.60 5.13 -17.13
N GLY A 164 -7.46 6.25 -16.42
CA GLY A 164 -7.26 6.29 -14.96
C GLY A 164 -5.84 5.94 -14.48
N ARG A 165 -4.89 5.71 -15.41
CA ARG A 165 -3.48 5.46 -15.09
C ARG A 165 -2.63 6.66 -15.46
N VAL A 166 -1.60 6.94 -14.67
CA VAL A 166 -0.63 7.99 -14.95
C VAL A 166 0.16 7.61 -16.20
N VAL A 167 0.20 8.52 -17.17
CA VAL A 167 1.04 8.43 -18.36
C VAL A 167 2.42 8.96 -17.98
N VAL A 168 3.45 8.16 -18.27
CA VAL A 168 4.84 8.58 -18.08
C VAL A 168 5.34 9.13 -19.41
N ASP A 169 5.26 10.45 -19.55
CA ASP A 169 5.81 11.20 -20.67
C ASP A 169 7.06 11.99 -20.25
N ASP A 170 7.74 12.58 -21.23
CA ASP A 170 8.94 13.38 -20.97
C ASP A 170 8.60 14.65 -20.17
N ALA A 171 7.40 15.21 -20.36
CA ALA A 171 6.93 16.38 -19.63
C ALA A 171 6.78 16.10 -18.12
N MET A 172 6.24 14.93 -17.74
CA MET A 172 6.20 14.45 -16.37
C MET A 172 7.61 14.34 -15.78
N ARG A 173 8.53 13.70 -16.52
CA ARG A 173 9.92 13.49 -16.06
C ARG A 173 10.63 14.82 -15.84
N GLU A 174 10.48 15.76 -16.76
CA GLU A 174 11.05 17.10 -16.65
C GLU A 174 10.46 17.87 -15.46
N SER A 175 9.15 17.79 -15.26
CA SER A 175 8.47 18.41 -14.12
C SER A 175 8.98 17.86 -12.79
N LEU A 176 9.10 16.53 -12.66
CA LEU A 176 9.65 15.90 -11.47
C LEU A 176 11.11 16.27 -11.22
N ALA A 177 11.95 16.24 -12.26
CA ALA A 177 13.34 16.63 -12.17
C ALA A 177 13.47 18.09 -11.66
N MET A 178 12.64 19.00 -12.19
CA MET A 178 12.67 20.40 -11.80
C MET A 178 12.24 20.62 -10.34
N VAL A 179 11.20 19.91 -9.89
CA VAL A 179 10.77 19.97 -8.48
C VAL A 179 11.87 19.45 -7.56
N ILE A 180 12.58 18.39 -7.93
CA ILE A 180 13.73 17.88 -7.16
C ILE A 180 14.84 18.93 -7.07
N GLU A 181 15.19 19.59 -8.18
CA GLU A 181 16.20 20.64 -8.21
C GLU A 181 15.80 21.84 -7.32
N LEU A 182 14.54 22.27 -7.37
CA LEU A 182 14.02 23.30 -6.46
C LEU A 182 14.12 22.87 -4.99
N ARG A 183 13.74 21.63 -4.68
CA ARG A 183 13.85 21.08 -3.31
C ARG A 183 15.31 21.06 -2.83
N ARG A 184 16.27 20.73 -3.70
CA ARG A 184 17.72 20.76 -3.40
C ARG A 184 18.23 22.19 -3.19
N ALA A 185 17.71 23.16 -3.93
CA ALA A 185 17.97 24.58 -3.73
C ALA A 185 17.27 25.17 -2.48
N GLY A 186 16.60 24.34 -1.68
CA GLY A 186 16.01 24.74 -0.40
C GLY A 186 14.58 25.27 -0.48
N PHE A 187 13.91 25.16 -1.64
CA PHE A 187 12.50 25.54 -1.72
C PHE A 187 11.61 24.56 -0.95
N SER A 188 10.69 25.11 -0.16
CA SER A 188 9.57 24.37 0.43
C SER A 188 8.52 24.03 -0.62
N VAL A 189 7.72 22.98 -0.37
CA VAL A 189 6.58 22.62 -1.24
C VAL A 189 5.64 23.82 -1.42
N LYS A 190 5.40 24.58 -0.36
CA LYS A 190 4.56 25.78 -0.37
C LYS A 190 5.16 26.90 -1.24
N GLU A 191 6.46 27.15 -1.14
CA GLU A 191 7.13 28.12 -2.03
C GLU A 191 7.03 27.68 -3.49
N ILE A 192 7.17 26.39 -3.79
CA ILE A 192 7.06 25.88 -5.18
C ILE A 192 5.65 26.13 -5.73
N THR A 193 4.60 25.87 -4.94
CA THR A 193 3.22 26.16 -5.36
C THR A 193 2.94 27.65 -5.56
N TRP A 194 3.77 28.53 -5.00
CA TRP A 194 3.63 29.99 -5.12
C TRP A 194 4.50 30.58 -6.24
N ILE A 195 5.28 29.77 -6.97
CA ILE A 195 6.08 30.23 -8.12
C ILE A 195 5.18 30.69 -9.27
N SER A 196 3.94 30.19 -9.35
CA SER A 196 2.99 30.52 -10.40
C SER A 196 1.59 30.72 -9.84
N ASP A 197 0.82 31.62 -10.46
CA ASP A 197 -0.62 31.77 -10.24
C ASP A 197 -1.42 30.59 -10.84
N THR A 198 -0.78 29.79 -11.69
CA THR A 198 -1.34 28.57 -12.27
C THR A 198 -0.79 27.33 -11.55
N LEU A 199 -1.70 26.44 -11.15
CA LEU A 199 -1.38 25.13 -10.58
C LEU A 199 -1.64 24.02 -11.61
N PRO A 200 -0.66 23.16 -11.90
CA PRO A 200 0.74 23.20 -11.44
C PRO A 200 1.57 24.30 -12.15
N PRO A 201 2.65 24.78 -11.51
CA PRO A 201 3.57 25.73 -12.15
C PRO A 201 4.24 25.08 -13.36
N THR A 202 4.44 25.87 -14.42
CA THR A 202 5.12 25.38 -15.62
C THR A 202 6.61 25.17 -15.35
N VAL A 203 7.25 24.24 -16.07
CA VAL A 203 8.70 23.99 -15.96
C VAL A 203 9.52 25.25 -16.21
N SER A 204 9.09 26.11 -17.14
CA SER A 204 9.72 27.40 -17.42
C SER A 204 9.75 28.31 -16.19
N GLN A 205 8.61 28.47 -15.50
CA GLN A 205 8.52 29.29 -14.29
C GLN A 205 9.35 28.70 -13.15
N MET A 206 9.31 27.37 -12.96
CA MET A 206 10.15 26.69 -11.97
C MET A 206 11.64 26.91 -12.23
N ARG A 207 12.07 26.84 -13.49
CA ARG A 207 13.47 27.08 -13.91
C ARG A 207 13.89 28.53 -13.66
N GLN A 208 13.03 29.50 -13.95
CA GLN A 208 13.29 30.92 -13.66
C GLN A 208 13.43 31.17 -12.15
N ALA A 209 12.54 30.59 -11.33
CA ALA A 209 12.62 30.71 -9.88
C ALA A 209 13.91 30.10 -9.31
N LEU A 210 14.34 28.95 -9.84
CA LEU A 210 15.60 28.32 -9.46
C LEU A 210 16.79 29.23 -9.79
N GLN A 211 16.85 29.77 -11.00
CA GLN A 211 17.92 30.69 -11.43
C GLN A 211 17.97 31.94 -10.55
N ALA A 212 16.82 32.54 -10.23
CA ALA A 212 16.74 33.70 -9.35
C ALA A 212 17.30 33.40 -7.94
N ARG A 213 17.00 32.23 -7.37
CA ARG A 213 17.51 31.82 -6.06
C ARG A 213 19.02 31.60 -6.07
N LEU A 214 19.54 30.97 -7.12
CA LEU A 214 20.98 30.76 -7.28
C LEU A 214 21.71 32.12 -7.37
N ALA A 215 21.23 33.03 -8.21
CA ALA A 215 21.79 34.38 -8.32
C ALA A 215 21.76 35.15 -6.98
N GLN A 216 20.67 35.06 -6.21
CA GLN A 216 20.59 35.64 -4.87
C GLN A 216 21.63 35.06 -3.92
N SER A 217 21.83 33.74 -3.95
CA SER A 217 22.79 33.06 -3.08
C SER A 217 24.24 33.42 -3.43
N GLU A 218 24.56 33.56 -4.71
CA GLU A 218 25.87 34.00 -5.19
C GLU A 218 26.14 35.46 -4.80
N ALA A 219 25.16 36.35 -5.00
CA ALA A 219 25.26 37.74 -4.57
C ALA A 219 25.42 37.88 -3.04
N ALA A 220 24.78 37.01 -2.25
CA ALA A 220 24.97 36.97 -0.80
C ALA A 220 26.38 36.49 -0.43
N ARG A 221 26.91 35.44 -1.09
CA ARG A 221 28.29 34.98 -0.88
C ARG A 221 29.30 36.05 -1.25
N ALA A 222 29.15 36.70 -2.39
CA ALA A 222 30.04 37.77 -2.84
C ALA A 222 30.10 38.93 -1.83
N ARG A 223 28.93 39.35 -1.29
CA ARG A 223 28.86 40.37 -0.23
C ARG A 223 29.53 39.92 1.06
N SER A 224 29.35 38.66 1.45
CA SER A 224 30.00 38.10 2.64
C SER A 224 31.52 38.08 2.51
N ILE A 225 32.04 37.71 1.34
CA ILE A 225 33.49 37.68 1.06
C ILE A 225 34.06 39.11 1.08
N ALA A 226 33.40 40.05 0.38
CA ALA A 226 33.82 41.44 0.37
C ALA A 226 33.84 42.06 1.78
N GLY A 227 32.79 41.80 2.58
CA GLY A 227 32.72 42.25 3.97
C GLY A 227 33.85 41.67 4.85
N ALA A 228 34.18 40.39 4.67
CA ALA A 228 35.28 39.74 5.39
C ALA A 228 36.65 40.33 5.03
N ILE A 229 36.88 40.63 3.75
CA ILE A 229 38.12 41.27 3.29
C ILE A 229 38.26 42.67 3.89
N VAL A 230 37.20 43.50 3.82
CA VAL A 230 37.23 44.86 4.39
C VAL A 230 37.46 44.83 5.90
N ALA A 231 36.77 43.94 6.63
CA ALA A 231 36.95 43.80 8.07
C ALA A 231 38.35 43.29 8.46
N GLY A 232 38.96 42.41 7.63
CA GLY A 232 40.32 41.93 7.81
C GLY A 232 41.37 43.03 7.61
N CYS A 233 41.21 43.88 6.59
CA CYS A 233 42.11 45.01 6.35
C CYS A 233 42.01 46.12 7.43
N SER A 234 40.92 46.17 8.19
CA SER A 234 40.70 47.19 9.23
C SER A 234 41.37 46.87 10.57
N ARG A 235 41.97 45.68 10.72
CA ARG A 235 42.56 45.18 11.99
C ARG A 235 44.07 44.96 11.94
N GLY A 236 44.73 45.29 10.83
CA GLY A 236 46.19 45.30 10.70
C GLY A 236 46.72 46.72 10.73
#